data_AF-A0A6N7MBU8-F1
#
_entry.id   AF-A0A6N7MBU8-F1
#
_cell.length_a   1.000
_cell.length_b   1.000
_cell.length_c   1.000
_cell.angle_alpha   90.00
_cell.angle_beta   90.00
_cell.angle_gamma   90.00
#
_symmetry.space_group_name_H-M   'P 1'
#
loop_
_entity.id
_entity.type
_entity.pdbx_description
1 polymer ?
#
loop_
_entity_poly.entity_id
_entity_poly.type
_entity_poly.pdbx_seq_one_letter_code
_entity_poly.pdbx_strand_id
1 'polypeptide(L)'
;MLFSIMHASIDIIFDAVSKSSFSHCKNSLKKKGIYLVTLPKLAILLQMLWTSIIGSKKVKVGGAPAKVENLIFLKELIEAGKIKAVIDRRYPLEQIVQAHSYVEKGHKKG
;
A
#
# COMPACT_ATOMS: atom_id res chain seq x y z
N MET A 1 10.61 7.85 2.96
CA MET A 1 10.28 8.75 1.84
C MET A 1 9.39 9.83 2.43
N LEU A 2 9.86 11.07 2.37
CA LEU A 2 9.34 12.23 3.08
C LEU A 2 7.87 12.53 2.70
N PHE A 3 6.93 12.40 3.63
CA PHE A 3 5.74 13.25 3.62
C PHE A 3 5.99 14.40 4.60
N SER A 4 6.72 15.40 4.14
CA SER A 4 6.90 16.67 4.85
C SER A 4 6.42 17.81 3.97
N ILE A 5 5.16 17.79 3.53
CA ILE A 5 4.44 19.00 3.15
C ILE A 5 2.95 18.84 3.51
N MET A 6 2.45 19.85 4.23
CA MET A 6 1.05 20.27 4.40
C MET A 6 0.28 19.73 5.61
N HIS A 7 -0.27 20.67 6.37
CA HIS A 7 -1.28 20.59 7.44
C HIS A 7 -2.60 19.88 7.03
N ALA A 8 -2.60 19.03 6.00
CA ALA A 8 -3.73 18.24 5.60
C ALA A 8 -3.79 16.96 6.45
N SER A 9 -4.84 16.86 7.27
CA SER A 9 -5.14 15.62 7.97
C SER A 9 -5.53 14.54 6.94
N ILE A 10 -5.05 13.31 7.11
CA ILE A 10 -5.15 12.21 6.15
C ILE A 10 -6.26 11.23 6.56
N ASP A 11 -7.11 10.83 5.62
CA ASP A 11 -8.14 9.82 5.85
C ASP A 11 -7.55 8.40 5.91
N ILE A 12 -6.66 8.07 4.96
CA ILE A 12 -6.03 6.75 4.85
C ILE A 12 -4.53 6.91 4.61
N ILE A 13 -3.73 6.27 5.46
CA ILE A 13 -2.29 6.07 5.21
C ILE A 13 -2.12 4.61 4.82
N PHE A 14 -1.64 4.36 3.60
CA PHE A 14 -1.40 3.02 3.07
C PHE A 14 0.09 2.68 3.11
N ASP A 15 0.47 1.78 4.02
CA ASP A 15 1.84 1.26 4.13
C ASP A 15 1.95 -0.07 3.37
N ALA A 16 2.45 0.02 2.13
CA ALA A 16 2.62 -1.12 1.23
C ALA A 16 3.90 -1.93 1.49
N VAL A 17 4.90 -1.35 2.15
CA VAL A 17 6.26 -1.92 2.27
C VAL A 17 6.75 -2.04 3.72
N SER A 18 5.86 -1.78 4.69
CA SER A 18 6.13 -1.83 6.12
C SER A 18 7.35 -0.99 6.54
N LYS A 19 7.53 0.17 5.91
CA LYS A 19 8.61 1.13 6.22
C LYS A 19 8.19 2.18 7.26
N SER A 20 6.93 2.20 7.68
CA SER A 20 6.42 3.09 8.71
C SER A 20 5.70 2.32 9.83
N SER A 21 5.27 3.03 10.86
CA SER A 21 4.51 2.46 11.98
C SER A 21 3.26 3.30 12.26
N PHE A 22 2.22 2.67 12.82
CA PHE A 22 1.01 3.38 13.19
C PHE A 22 1.28 4.55 14.13
N SER A 23 2.14 4.39 15.14
CA SER A 23 2.47 5.44 16.10
C SER A 23 3.11 6.66 15.44
N HIS A 24 3.99 6.46 14.46
CA HIS A 24 4.64 7.53 13.71
C HIS A 24 3.63 8.30 12.83
N CYS A 25 2.68 7.59 12.24
CA CYS A 25 1.70 8.15 11.30
C CYS A 25 0.39 8.64 11.98
N LYS A 26 0.13 8.27 13.24
CA LYS A 26 -1.15 8.50 13.93
C LYS A 26 -1.54 9.98 14.01
N ASN A 27 -0.57 10.88 14.17
CA ASN A 27 -0.85 12.31 14.30
C ASN A 27 -1.26 12.94 12.98
N SER A 28 -0.82 12.39 11.85
CA SER A 28 -1.23 12.82 10.51
C SER A 28 -2.64 12.34 10.13
N LEU A 29 -3.19 11.32 10.81
CA LEU A 29 -4.54 10.82 10.53
C LEU A 29 -5.64 11.72 11.10
N LYS A 30 -6.75 11.85 10.35
CA LYS A 30 -8.02 12.41 10.84
C LYS A 30 -8.64 11.57 11.96
N LYS A 31 -9.62 12.14 12.66
CA LYS A 31 -10.58 11.34 13.44
C LYS A 31 -11.26 10.34 12.48
N LYS A 32 -11.37 9.07 12.86
CA LYS A 32 -11.83 7.96 12.00
C LYS A 32 -10.88 7.57 10.86
N GLY A 33 -9.68 8.14 10.80
CA GLY A 33 -8.67 7.77 9.82
C GLY A 33 -8.13 6.35 10.02
N ILE A 34 -7.66 5.75 8.92
CA ILE A 34 -7.21 4.37 8.86
C ILE A 34 -5.73 4.31 8.48
N TYR A 35 -4.96 3.57 9.26
CA TYR A 35 -3.62 3.11 8.89
C TYR A 35 -3.76 1.69 8.31
N LEU A 36 -3.59 1.56 7.00
CA LEU A 36 -3.80 0.34 6.24
C LEU A 36 -2.44 -0.31 5.89
N VAL A 37 -2.23 -1.56 6.30
CA VAL A 37 -0.94 -2.27 6.14
C VAL A 37 -1.15 -3.54 5.32
N THR A 38 -0.29 -3.82 4.34
CA THR A 38 -0.36 -5.04 3.51
C THR A 38 0.47 -6.21 4.04
N LEU A 39 1.51 -5.92 4.83
CA LEU A 39 2.44 -6.91 5.38
C LEU A 39 2.37 -6.90 6.91
N PRO A 40 1.41 -7.62 7.51
CA PRO A 40 1.20 -7.59 8.96
C PRO A 40 2.30 -8.34 9.70
N LYS A 41 2.83 -7.70 10.75
CA LYS A 41 3.59 -8.34 11.82
C LYS A 41 2.67 -8.59 13.02
N LEU A 42 3.05 -9.49 13.93
CA LEU A 42 2.26 -9.78 15.14
C LEU A 42 1.88 -8.51 15.92
N ALA A 43 2.82 -7.57 16.06
CA ALA A 43 2.57 -6.28 16.70
C ALA A 43 1.45 -5.45 16.02
N ILE A 44 1.36 -5.48 14.69
CA ILE A 44 0.31 -4.80 13.93
C ILE A 44 -1.05 -5.46 14.16
N LEU A 45 -1.10 -6.79 14.29
CA LEU A 45 -2.34 -7.51 14.59
C LEU A 45 -2.87 -7.17 16.00
N LEU A 46 -1.98 -7.10 16.99
CA LEU A 46 -2.34 -6.65 18.34
C LEU A 46 -2.83 -5.19 18.35
N GLN A 47 -2.15 -4.31 17.60
CA GLN A 47 -2.60 -2.91 17.45
C GLN A 47 -3.94 -2.80 16.73
N MET A 48 -4.22 -3.65 15.74
CA MET A 48 -5.52 -3.71 15.07
C MET A 48 -6.63 -4.07 16.05
N LEU A 49 -6.45 -5.11 16.87
CA LEU A 49 -7.39 -5.50 17.92
C LEU A 49 -7.62 -4.36 18.91
N TRP A 50 -6.54 -3.77 19.46
CA TRP A 50 -6.64 -2.67 20.40
C TRP A 50 -7.37 -1.46 19.82
N THR A 51 -6.97 -1.02 18.63
CA THR A 51 -7.55 0.17 17.99
C THR A 51 -8.98 -0.07 17.54
N SER A 52 -9.44 -1.31 17.35
CA SER A 52 -10.83 -1.60 17.03
C SER A 52 -11.78 -1.14 18.15
N ILE A 53 -11.39 -1.34 19.41
CA ILE A 53 -12.16 -0.99 20.60
C ILE A 53 -11.83 0.43 21.06
N ILE A 54 -10.55 0.79 21.09
CA ILE A 54 -10.07 2.02 21.73
C ILE A 54 -9.61 3.05 20.70
N GLY A 55 -10.04 4.29 20.90
CA GLY A 55 -9.61 5.42 20.09
C GLY A 55 -10.38 5.58 18.77
N SER A 56 -10.24 6.76 18.19
CA SER A 56 -10.96 7.15 16.97
C SER A 56 -10.25 6.79 15.68
N LYS A 57 -8.98 6.35 15.72
CA LYS A 57 -8.15 6.00 14.55
C LYS A 57 -7.91 4.51 14.56
N LYS A 58 -7.94 3.87 13.39
CA LYS A 58 -7.96 2.40 13.28
C LYS A 58 -6.75 1.90 12.49
N VAL A 59 -6.18 0.78 12.93
CA VAL A 59 -5.26 -0.01 12.12
C VAL A 59 -6.09 -1.07 11.38
N LYS A 60 -5.83 -1.29 10.10
CA LYS A 60 -6.44 -2.37 9.32
C LYS A 60 -5.36 -3.10 8.51
N VAL A 61 -5.53 -4.41 8.36
CA VAL A 61 -4.77 -5.19 7.39
C VAL A 61 -5.50 -5.14 6.06
N GLY A 62 -4.79 -4.71 5.02
CA GLY A 62 -5.32 -4.50 3.68
C GLY A 62 -4.93 -5.61 2.73
N GLY A 63 -5.87 -6.02 1.89
CA GLY A 63 -5.67 -6.98 0.81
C GLY A 63 -7.02 -7.30 0.18
N ALA A 64 -7.10 -7.26 -1.14
CA ALA A 64 -8.26 -7.80 -1.84
C ALA A 64 -8.11 -9.33 -1.93
N PRO A 65 -9.19 -10.10 -1.77
CA PRO A 65 -9.12 -11.53 -2.00
C PRO A 65 -8.75 -11.80 -3.47
N ALA A 66 -7.97 -12.86 -3.70
CA ALA A 66 -7.59 -13.29 -5.05
C ALA A 66 -8.82 -13.93 -5.73
N LYS A 67 -9.63 -13.08 -6.37
CA LYS A 67 -10.91 -13.43 -6.99
C LYS A 67 -10.92 -12.97 -8.44
N VAL A 68 -11.56 -13.77 -9.31
CA VAL A 68 -11.68 -13.47 -10.75
C VAL A 68 -12.43 -12.17 -10.96
N GLU A 69 -13.47 -11.91 -10.16
CA GLU A 69 -14.30 -10.71 -10.27
C GLU A 69 -13.48 -9.43 -10.03
N ASN A 70 -12.50 -9.49 -9.12
CA ASN A 70 -11.61 -8.36 -8.85
C ASN A 70 -10.68 -8.09 -10.06
N LEU A 71 -10.23 -9.12 -10.76
CA LEU A 71 -9.41 -8.96 -11.96
C LEU A 71 -10.22 -8.41 -13.14
N ILE A 72 -11.46 -8.88 -13.30
CA ILE A 72 -12.39 -8.36 -14.30
C ILE A 72 -12.66 -6.86 -14.04
N PHE A 73 -12.95 -6.49 -12.79
CA PHE A 73 -13.13 -5.10 -12.42
C PHE A 73 -11.90 -4.22 -12.73
N LEU A 74 -10.69 -4.70 -12.42
CA LEU A 74 -9.46 -3.98 -12.76
C LEU A 74 -9.27 -3.84 -14.27
N LYS A 75 -9.58 -4.89 -15.05
CA LYS A 75 -9.54 -4.85 -16.51
C LYS A 75 -10.46 -3.77 -17.06
N GLU A 76 -11.72 -3.72 -16.60
CA GLU A 76 -12.71 -2.72 -17.04
C GLU A 76 -12.23 -1.28 -16.75
N LEU A 77 -11.63 -1.05 -15.58
CA LEU A 77 -11.08 0.27 -15.24
C LEU A 77 -9.88 0.66 -16.13
N ILE A 78 -9.06 -0.30 -16.53
CA ILE A 78 -7.93 -0.08 -17.44
C ILE A 78 -8.43 0.21 -18.86
N GLU A 79 -9.37 -0.58 -19.37
CA GLU A 79 -9.97 -0.39 -20.70
C GLU A 79 -10.73 0.94 -20.79
N ALA A 80 -11.39 1.37 -19.70
CA ALA A 80 -12.03 2.68 -19.58
C ALA A 80 -11.04 3.84 -19.37
N GLY A 81 -9.73 3.58 -19.30
CA GLY A 81 -8.68 4.57 -19.10
C GLY A 81 -8.68 5.24 -17.73
N LYS A 82 -9.43 4.70 -16.75
CA LYS A 82 -9.49 5.19 -15.36
C LYS A 82 -8.27 4.79 -14.55
N ILE A 83 -7.65 3.67 -14.91
CA ILE A 83 -6.36 3.21 -14.37
C ILE A 83 -5.39 3.06 -15.53
N LYS A 84 -4.15 3.52 -15.35
CA LYS A 84 -3.06 3.32 -16.31
C LYS A 84 -1.92 2.56 -15.64
N ALA A 85 -1.46 1.50 -16.28
CA ALA A 85 -0.27 0.78 -15.81
C ALA A 85 0.96 1.67 -15.96
N VAL A 86 1.77 1.76 -14.90
CA VAL A 86 3.07 2.45 -14.93
C VAL A 86 4.13 1.37 -15.16
N ILE A 87 4.75 1.37 -16.33
CA ILE A 87 5.79 0.40 -16.70
C ILE A 87 7.13 1.13 -16.75
N ASP A 88 8.02 0.83 -15.81
CA ASP A 88 9.36 1.43 -15.75
C ASP A 88 10.28 0.88 -16.84
N ARG A 89 10.37 -0.45 -16.98
CA ARG A 89 11.25 -1.10 -17.97
C ARG A 89 10.60 -2.35 -18.56
N ARG A 90 10.99 -2.68 -19.78
CA ARG A 90 10.64 -3.93 -20.47
C ARG A 90 11.92 -4.68 -20.81
N TYR A 91 11.91 -5.98 -20.57
CA TYR A 91 13.01 -6.87 -20.86
C TYR A 91 12.47 -7.99 -21.75
N PRO A 92 13.18 -8.39 -22.82
CA PRO A 92 12.88 -9.64 -23.51
C PRO A 92 13.18 -10.83 -22.58
N LEU A 93 12.62 -12.00 -22.87
CA LEU A 93 12.68 -13.16 -21.97
C LEU A 93 14.13 -13.61 -21.69
N GLU A 94 15.00 -13.51 -22.68
CA GLU A 94 16.43 -13.84 -22.59
C GLU A 94 17.16 -12.97 -21.56
N GLN A 95 16.57 -11.83 -21.18
CA GLN A 95 17.11 -10.91 -20.19
C GLN A 95 16.48 -11.07 -18.78
N ILE A 96 15.90 -12.23 -18.48
CA ILE A 96 15.25 -12.49 -17.17
C ILE A 96 16.20 -12.26 -15.99
N VAL A 97 17.48 -12.65 -16.12
CA VAL A 97 18.48 -12.44 -15.07
C VAL A 97 18.70 -10.94 -14.81
N GLN A 98 18.83 -10.14 -15.86
CA GLN A 98 19.01 -8.69 -15.76
C GLN A 98 17.76 -8.01 -15.17
N ALA A 99 16.56 -8.49 -15.54
CA ALA A 99 15.31 -7.99 -14.98
C ALA A 99 15.25 -8.22 -13.46
N HIS A 100 15.59 -9.41 -12.99
CA HIS A 100 15.66 -9.73 -11.55
C HIS A 100 16.74 -8.89 -10.83
N SER A 101 17.96 -8.84 -11.36
CA SER A 101 19.04 -8.03 -10.78
C SER A 101 18.71 -6.53 -10.71
N TYR A 102 17.89 -6.01 -11.62
CA TYR A 102 17.40 -4.63 -11.56
C TYR A 102 16.42 -4.41 -10.41
N VAL A 103 15.45 -5.32 -10.24
CA VAL A 103 14.44 -5.25 -9.18
C VAL A 103 15.07 -5.32 -7.79
N GLU A 104 16.09 -6.17 -7.62
CA GLU A 104 16.79 -6.36 -6.34
C GLU A 104 17.52 -5.10 -5.85
N LYS A 105 17.88 -4.19 -6.75
CA LYS A 105 18.47 -2.89 -6.36
C LYS A 105 17.48 -1.98 -5.62
N GLY A 106 16.18 -2.31 -5.59
CA GLY A 106 15.17 -1.55 -4.86
C GLY A 106 14.83 -0.19 -5.48
N HIS A 107 15.33 0.11 -6.68
CA HIS A 107 15.12 1.38 -7.39
C HIS A 107 14.11 1.28 -8.53
N LYS A 108 13.50 0.11 -8.73
CA LYS A 108 12.44 -0.06 -9.72
C LYS A 108 11.27 0.88 -9.44
N LYS A 109 10.71 1.42 -10.49
CA LYS A 109 9.49 2.23 -10.45
C LYS A 109 8.36 1.47 -11.16
N GLY A 110 7.13 1.94 -11.01
CA GLY A 110 5.95 1.26 -11.54
C GLY A 110 5.35 0.23 -10.60
#